data_AF-A0A8J7PX37-F1
#
_entry.id   AF-A0A8J7PX37-F1
#
_cell.length_a   1.000
_cell.length_b   1.000
_cell.length_c   1.000
_cell.angle_alpha   90.00
_cell.angle_beta   90.00
_cell.angle_gamma   90.00
#
_symmetry.space_group_name_H-M   'P 1'
#
loop_
_entity.id
_entity.type
_entity.pdbx_description
1 polymer ?
#
loop_
_entity_poly.entity_id
_entity_poly.type
_entity_poly.pdbx_seq_one_letter_code
_entity_poly.pdbx_strand_id
1 'polypeptide(L)'
;AVGRWRAIEEGRGVDASGGLPDGSKFTGVAGLEAGLLKRPDVFVGTLTEKLLTFALGRGVEPTDGPAVRQVLRAARAKDYRFSAILETIVQSDAFQMRAGP
;
A
#
# COMPACT_ATOMS: atom_id res chain seq x y z
N ALA A 1 -1.86 -0.99 20.89
CA ALA A 1 -1.12 0.29 20.97
C ALA A 1 -1.94 1.41 20.31
N VAL A 2 -1.88 2.66 20.79
CA VAL A 2 -2.70 3.80 20.32
C VAL A 2 -2.03 4.74 19.31
N GLY A 3 -0.88 4.36 18.73
CA GLY A 3 -0.26 5.09 17.60
C GLY A 3 0.42 6.43 17.91
N ARG A 4 0.56 6.84 19.18
CA ARG A 4 1.28 8.06 19.56
C ARG A 4 2.79 7.92 19.31
N TRP A 5 3.45 8.99 18.83
CA TRP A 5 4.91 9.06 18.75
C TRP A 5 5.58 8.82 20.09
N ARG A 6 6.64 8.01 20.11
CA ARG A 6 7.43 7.68 21.31
C ARG A 6 8.91 7.78 21.02
N ALA A 7 9.62 8.47 21.91
CA ALA A 7 11.08 8.43 21.97
C ALA A 7 11.58 7.46 23.06
N ILE A 8 10.74 7.17 24.05
CA ILE A 8 11.06 6.35 25.21
C ILE A 8 9.97 5.29 25.38
N GLU A 9 10.38 4.06 25.64
CA GLU A 9 9.53 2.92 25.97
C GLU A 9 10.16 2.18 27.16
N GLU A 10 9.39 1.99 28.23
CA GLU A 10 9.85 1.36 29.48
C GLU A 10 11.16 1.96 30.06
N GLY A 11 11.30 3.28 29.98
CA GLY A 11 12.49 4.00 30.48
C GLY A 11 13.73 3.87 29.60
N ARG A 12 13.63 3.22 28.44
CA ARG A 12 14.71 3.09 27.45
C ARG A 12 14.39 3.87 26.18
N GLY A 13 15.42 4.32 25.47
CA GLY A 13 15.24 4.89 24.14
C GLY A 13 14.66 3.83 23.19
N VAL A 14 13.68 4.21 22.37
CA VAL A 14 13.12 3.33 21.35
C VAL A 14 14.19 3.03 20.29
N ASP A 15 14.48 1.76 20.06
CA ASP A 15 15.24 1.33 18.88
C ASP A 15 14.31 1.33 17.67
N ALA A 16 14.46 2.34 16.82
CA ALA A 16 13.68 2.48 15.59
C ALA A 16 14.39 1.89 14.36
N SER A 17 15.42 1.05 14.55
CA SER A 17 16.11 0.37 13.45
C SER A 17 15.31 -0.84 12.94
N GLY A 18 15.48 -1.15 11.66
CA GLY A 18 14.81 -2.29 11.02
C GLY A 18 15.49 -2.73 9.73
N GLY A 19 15.01 -3.83 9.17
CA GLY A 19 15.49 -4.41 7.91
C GLY A 19 14.36 -4.59 6.90
N LEU A 20 14.67 -4.47 5.60
CA LEU A 20 13.78 -4.79 4.49
C LEU A 20 14.07 -6.19 3.93
N PRO A 21 13.14 -6.79 3.16
CA PRO A 21 13.31 -8.13 2.60
C PRO A 21 14.51 -8.29 1.65
N ASP A 22 15.05 -7.19 1.12
CA ASP A 22 16.26 -7.18 0.30
C ASP A 22 17.57 -7.15 1.13
N GLY A 23 17.46 -7.18 2.46
CA GLY A 23 18.57 -7.13 3.40
C GLY A 23 19.03 -5.70 3.74
N SER A 24 18.47 -4.66 3.12
CA SER A 24 18.81 -3.28 3.46
C SER A 24 18.31 -2.91 4.86
N LYS A 25 19.08 -2.07 5.56
CA LYS A 25 18.73 -1.54 6.88
C LYS A 25 18.18 -0.13 6.79
N PHE A 26 17.32 0.24 7.73
CA PHE A 26 16.81 1.60 7.88
C PHE A 26 16.71 1.98 9.35
N THR A 27 16.53 3.27 9.62
CA THR A 27 16.25 3.80 10.96
C THR A 27 15.13 4.83 10.87
N GLY A 28 14.13 4.68 11.74
CA GLY A 28 12.99 5.58 11.83
C GLY A 28 12.07 5.53 10.61
N VAL A 29 11.00 6.33 10.69
CA VAL A 29 9.94 6.39 9.66
C VAL A 29 10.50 6.91 8.33
N ALA A 30 11.31 7.99 8.34
CA ALA A 30 11.89 8.54 7.12
C ALA A 30 12.78 7.52 6.38
N GLY A 31 13.54 6.70 7.12
CA GLY A 31 14.35 5.63 6.52
C GLY A 31 13.48 4.52 5.93
N LEU A 32 12.39 4.15 6.62
CA LEU A 32 11.43 3.17 6.10
C LEU A 32 10.76 3.68 4.82
N GLU A 33 10.28 4.92 4.81
CA GLU A 33 9.66 5.56 3.64
C GLU A 33 10.62 5.57 2.44
N ALA A 34 11.86 6.03 2.63
CA ALA A 34 12.88 6.01 1.60
C ALA A 34 13.16 4.60 1.06
N GLY A 35 13.12 3.59 1.94
CA GLY A 35 13.24 2.18 1.58
C GLY A 35 12.08 1.67 0.73
N LEU A 36 10.84 1.93 1.14
CA LEU A 36 9.63 1.54 0.41
C LEU A 36 9.57 2.20 -0.97
N LEU A 37 9.98 3.46 -1.08
CA LEU A 37 9.99 4.21 -2.34
C LEU A 37 11.02 3.68 -3.37
N LYS A 38 11.98 2.84 -2.97
CA LYS A 38 12.84 2.11 -3.93
C LYS A 38 12.10 1.00 -4.68
N ARG A 39 10.95 0.56 -4.17
CA ARG A 39 10.13 -0.54 -4.71
C ARG A 39 8.65 -0.10 -4.79
N PRO A 40 8.34 1.01 -5.52
CA PRO A 40 7.03 1.65 -5.47
C PRO A 40 5.88 0.72 -5.89
N ASP A 41 6.13 -0.21 -6.82
CA ASP A 41 5.12 -1.20 -7.24
C ASP A 41 4.65 -2.11 -6.11
N VAL A 42 5.53 -2.48 -5.17
CA VAL A 42 5.15 -3.32 -4.04
C VAL A 42 4.22 -2.55 -3.12
N PHE A 43 4.59 -1.30 -2.78
CA PHE A 43 3.77 -0.42 -1.96
C PHE A 43 2.42 -0.12 -2.60
N VAL A 44 2.40 0.30 -3.87
CA VAL A 44 1.17 0.62 -4.60
C VAL A 44 0.30 -0.61 -4.80
N GLY A 45 0.90 -1.80 -4.99
CA GLY A 45 0.17 -3.06 -5.08
C GLY A 45 -0.57 -3.36 -3.79
N THR A 46 0.12 -3.31 -2.65
CA THR A 46 -0.50 -3.48 -1.34
C THR A 46 -1.56 -2.41 -1.06
N LEU A 47 -1.29 -1.13 -1.36
CA LEU A 47 -2.28 -0.06 -1.20
C LEU A 47 -3.53 -0.31 -2.04
N THR A 48 -3.36 -0.73 -3.29
CA THR A 48 -4.46 -1.06 -4.21
C THR A 48 -5.32 -2.19 -3.64
N GLU A 49 -4.72 -3.26 -3.12
CA GLU A 49 -5.47 -4.35 -2.51
C GLU A 49 -6.28 -3.87 -1.31
N LYS A 50 -5.71 -3.03 -0.43
CA LYS A 50 -6.44 -2.49 0.72
C LYS A 50 -7.59 -1.57 0.31
N LEU A 51 -7.39 -0.75 -0.73
CA LEU A 51 -8.43 0.11 -1.28
C LEU A 51 -9.54 -0.71 -1.96
N LEU A 52 -9.19 -1.77 -2.69
CA LEU A 52 -10.17 -2.71 -3.25
C LEU A 52 -10.96 -3.41 -2.15
N THR A 53 -10.31 -3.86 -1.08
CA THR A 53 -11.03 -4.46 0.06
C THR A 53 -12.10 -3.51 0.61
N PHE A 54 -11.75 -2.23 0.77
CA PHE A 54 -12.71 -1.21 1.19
C PHE A 54 -13.82 -0.99 0.15
N ALA A 55 -13.44 -0.85 -1.12
CA ALA A 55 -14.37 -0.53 -2.21
C ALA A 55 -15.36 -1.66 -2.53
N LEU A 56 -14.93 -2.91 -2.36
CA LEU A 56 -15.73 -4.12 -2.64
C LEU A 56 -16.47 -4.64 -1.40
N GLY A 57 -16.08 -4.26 -0.19
CA GLY A 57 -16.66 -4.77 1.06
C GLY A 57 -16.30 -6.23 1.36
N ARG A 58 -15.36 -6.82 0.61
CA ARG A 58 -14.82 -8.18 0.78
C ARG A 58 -13.31 -8.16 0.59
N GLY A 59 -12.63 -9.21 1.02
CA GLY A 59 -11.21 -9.40 0.69
C GLY A 59 -10.99 -9.51 -0.82
N VAL A 60 -9.80 -9.13 -1.28
CA VAL A 60 -9.34 -9.34 -2.65
C VAL A 60 -9.21 -10.84 -2.93
N GLU A 61 -9.75 -11.29 -4.04
CA GLU A 61 -9.74 -12.67 -4.52
C GLU A 61 -8.81 -12.84 -5.72
N PRO A 62 -8.42 -14.08 -6.09
CA PRO A 62 -7.59 -14.33 -7.27
C PRO A 62 -8.17 -13.73 -8.58
N THR A 63 -9.49 -13.64 -8.67
CA THR A 63 -10.25 -13.04 -9.78
C THR A 63 -10.04 -11.53 -9.90
N ASP A 64 -9.67 -10.83 -8.82
CA ASP A 64 -9.39 -9.39 -8.82
C ASP A 64 -7.95 -9.05 -9.25
N GLY A 65 -7.08 -10.05 -9.40
CA GLY A 65 -5.68 -9.88 -9.81
C GLY A 65 -5.50 -9.04 -11.09
N PRO A 66 -6.33 -9.17 -12.14
CA PRO A 66 -6.29 -8.28 -13.30
C PRO A 66 -6.51 -6.80 -12.96
N ALA A 67 -7.44 -6.48 -12.06
CA ALA A 67 -7.71 -5.12 -11.62
C ALA A 67 -6.52 -4.52 -10.87
N VAL A 68 -5.91 -5.28 -9.94
CA VAL A 68 -4.68 -4.86 -9.25
C VAL A 68 -3.55 -4.56 -10.24
N ARG A 69 -3.33 -5.45 -11.22
CA ARG A 69 -2.30 -5.24 -12.25
C ARG A 69 -2.61 -4.05 -13.15
N GLN A 70 -3.88 -3.78 -13.46
CA GLN A 70 -4.30 -2.61 -14.23
C GLN A 70 -3.99 -1.32 -13.48
N VAL A 71 -4.35 -1.24 -12.20
CA VAL A 71 -4.06 -0.09 -11.33
C VAL A 71 -2.56 0.15 -11.23
N LEU A 72 -1.75 -0.88 -11.04
CA LEU A 72 -0.28 -0.75 -11.02
C LEU A 72 0.28 -0.16 -12.32
N ARG A 73 -0.17 -0.64 -13.48
CA ARG A 73 0.25 -0.10 -14.79
C ARG A 73 -0.16 1.36 -14.95
N ALA A 74 -1.39 1.71 -14.58
CA ALA A 74 -1.90 3.07 -14.67
C ALA A 74 -1.19 4.03 -13.70
N ALA A 75 -0.91 3.57 -12.48
CA ALA A 75 -0.16 4.31 -11.49
C ALA A 75 1.26 4.59 -11.99
N ARG A 76 1.99 3.57 -12.48
CA ARG A 76 3.34 3.75 -13.05
C ARG A 76 3.35 4.77 -14.20
N ALA A 77 2.36 4.72 -15.08
CA ALA A 77 2.26 5.66 -16.21
C ALA A 77 1.98 7.12 -15.78
N LYS A 78 1.51 7.33 -14.55
CA LYS A 78 1.19 8.65 -13.97
C LYS A 78 2.03 8.94 -12.72
N ASP A 79 3.28 8.46 -12.67
CA ASP A 79 4.24 8.68 -11.58
C ASP A 79 3.69 8.33 -10.19
N TYR A 80 2.94 7.22 -10.10
CA TYR A 80 2.30 6.71 -8.89
C TYR A 80 1.38 7.71 -8.18
N ARG A 81 0.80 8.67 -8.92
CA ARG A 81 -0.18 9.61 -8.36
C ARG A 81 -1.35 8.88 -7.72
N PHE A 82 -1.70 9.30 -6.50
CA PHE A 82 -2.81 8.71 -5.77
C PHE A 82 -4.15 8.81 -6.52
N SER A 83 -4.39 9.91 -7.23
CA SER A 83 -5.59 10.08 -8.06
C SER A 83 -5.68 9.03 -9.16
N ALA A 84 -4.55 8.67 -9.80
CA ALA A 84 -4.51 7.64 -10.83
C ALA A 84 -4.92 6.26 -10.28
N ILE A 85 -4.50 5.95 -9.06
CA ILE A 85 -4.85 4.70 -8.37
C ILE A 85 -6.37 4.65 -8.16
N LEU A 86 -6.94 5.70 -7.57
CA LEU A 86 -8.38 5.78 -7.29
C LEU A 86 -9.22 5.76 -8.57
N GLU A 87 -8.87 6.59 -9.56
CA GLU A 87 -9.55 6.64 -10.87
C GLU A 87 -9.60 5.24 -11.51
N THR A 88 -8.48 4.52 -11.49
CA THR A 88 -8.41 3.19 -12.10
C THR A 88 -9.20 2.14 -11.31
N ILE A 89 -9.22 2.24 -9.97
CA ILE A 89 -10.06 1.36 -9.15
C ILE A 89 -11.53 1.57 -9.48
N VAL A 90 -12.02 2.81 -9.47
CA VAL A 90 -13.44 3.08 -9.72
C VAL A 90 -13.86 2.75 -11.16
N GLN A 91 -12.92 2.73 -12.12
CA GLN A 91 -13.18 2.33 -13.51
C GLN A 91 -13.01 0.81 -13.75
N SER A 92 -12.54 0.05 -12.76
CA SER A 92 -12.31 -1.39 -12.93
C SER A 92 -13.61 -2.20 -12.93
N ASP A 93 -13.62 -3.31 -13.67
CA ASP A 93 -14.76 -4.25 -13.71
C ASP A 93 -15.10 -4.76 -12.30
N ALA A 94 -14.08 -5.02 -11.47
CA ALA A 94 -14.28 -5.46 -10.09
C ALA A 94 -15.16 -4.49 -9.29
N PHE A 95 -15.00 -3.18 -9.51
CA PHE A 95 -15.79 -2.15 -8.85
C PHE A 95 -17.14 -1.91 -9.55
N GLN A 96 -17.14 -1.79 -10.87
CA GLN A 96 -18.33 -1.42 -11.66
C GLN A 96 -19.36 -2.55 -11.75
N MET A 97 -18.91 -3.80 -11.80
CA MET A 97 -19.77 -5.00 -11.95
C MET A 97 -20.02 -5.72 -10.63
N ARG A 98 -19.68 -5.09 -9.50
CA ARG A 98 -20.09 -5.57 -8.18
C ARG A 98 -21.61 -5.70 -8.18
N ALA A 99 -22.10 -6.94 -8.07
CA ALA A 99 -23.50 -7.16 -7.72
C ALA A 99 -23.68 -6.65 -6.27
N GLY A 100 -24.65 -5.75 -6.07
CA GLY A 100 -25.10 -5.40 -4.73
C GLY A 100 -25.66 -6.65 -4.02
N PRO A 101 -25.84 -6.58 -2.69
CA PRO A 101 -26.62 -7.61 -2.00
C PRO A 101 -28.03 -7.75 -2.60
#